data_AF-A0A7Y5MG20-F1
#
_entry.id   AF-A0A7Y5MG20-F1
#
_cell.length_a   1.000
_cell.length_b   1.000
_cell.length_c   1.000
_cell.angle_alpha   90.00
_cell.angle_beta   90.00
_cell.angle_gamma   90.00
#
_symmetry.space_group_name_H-M   'P 1'
#
loop_
_entity.id
_entity.type
_entity.pdbx_description
1 polymer ?
#
loop_
_entity_poly.entity_id
_entity_poly.type
_entity_poly.pdbx_seq_one_letter_code
_entity_poly.pdbx_strand_id
1 'polypeptide(L)'
;MRANMEITHGLLYSQPVLLALTRKGMKREDAYRIVQRSAMDVWRSKKNFKEMLAADPDVAAVLTAADLDEAFDPAKSLQNVDYIFRRVGLD
;
A
#
# COMPACT_ATOMS: atom_id res chain seq x y z
N MET A 1 -9.61 -8.44 -15.01
CA MET A 1 -8.32 -8.45 -14.28
C MET A 1 -8.41 -7.85 -12.88
N ARG A 2 -9.09 -6.71 -12.66
CA ARG A 2 -9.22 -6.06 -11.34
C ARG A 2 -9.58 -7.00 -10.19
N ALA A 3 -10.57 -7.88 -10.38
CA ALA A 3 -10.98 -8.86 -9.36
C ALA A 3 -9.81 -9.75 -8.86
N ASN A 4 -8.83 -10.07 -9.72
CA ASN A 4 -7.68 -10.88 -9.33
C ASN A 4 -6.70 -10.12 -8.43
N MET A 5 -6.60 -8.80 -8.57
CA MET A 5 -5.75 -7.97 -7.71
C MET A 5 -6.29 -7.93 -6.27
N GLU A 6 -7.62 -7.92 -6.14
CA GLU A 6 -8.32 -7.89 -4.85
C GLU A 6 -8.25 -9.22 -4.08
N ILE A 7 -7.87 -10.34 -4.72
CA ILE A 7 -7.71 -11.66 -4.06
C ILE A 7 -6.69 -11.60 -2.92
N THR A 8 -5.74 -10.67 -3.00
CA THR A 8 -4.73 -10.47 -1.96
C THR A 8 -5.24 -9.64 -0.78
N HIS A 9 -6.51 -9.24 -0.76
CA HIS A 9 -7.12 -8.42 0.29
C HIS A 9 -6.37 -7.10 0.57
N GLY A 10 -5.77 -6.52 -0.47
CA GLY A 10 -5.03 -5.26 -0.41
C GLY A 10 -3.53 -5.39 -0.13
N LEU A 11 -2.98 -6.60 0.03
CA LEU A 11 -1.55 -6.80 0.33
C LEU A 11 -0.60 -6.27 -0.75
N LEU A 12 -1.06 -6.10 -1.99
CA LEU A 12 -0.31 -5.44 -3.06
C LEU A 12 0.19 -4.04 -2.65
N TYR A 13 -0.52 -3.37 -1.75
CA TYR A 13 -0.20 -2.02 -1.29
C TYR A 13 0.73 -1.98 -0.06
N SER A 14 1.26 -3.13 0.39
CA SER A 14 2.21 -3.20 1.52
C SER A 14 3.45 -2.33 1.35
N GLN A 15 4.06 -2.33 0.16
CA GLN A 15 5.22 -1.46 -0.12
C GLN A 15 4.83 0.04 -0.14
N PRO A 16 3.77 0.49 -0.84
CA PRO A 16 3.28 1.86 -0.72
C PRO A 16 3.08 2.33 0.73
N VAL A 17 2.48 1.50 1.58
CA VAL A 17 2.27 1.82 3.01
C VAL A 17 3.59 1.95 3.75
N LEU A 18 4.53 1.03 3.55
CA LEU A 18 5.87 1.11 4.14
C LEU A 18 6.55 2.43 3.74
N LEU A 19 6.48 2.80 2.46
CA LEU A 19 7.06 4.05 1.97
C LEU A 19 6.35 5.26 2.59
N ALA A 20 5.03 5.26 2.73
CA ALA A 20 4.29 6.33 3.38
C ALA A 20 4.73 6.54 4.84
N LEU A 21 4.85 5.46 5.62
CA LEU A 21 5.35 5.49 7.00
C LEU A 21 6.76 6.09 7.07
N THR A 22 7.68 5.61 6.22
CA THR A 22 9.06 6.11 6.21
C THR A 22 9.17 7.58 5.80
N ARG A 23 8.35 8.03 4.85
CA ARG A 23 8.31 9.45 4.42
C ARG A 23 7.82 10.39 5.52
N LYS A 24 7.01 9.89 6.45
CA LYS A 24 6.53 10.63 7.63
C LYS A 24 7.50 10.54 8.83
N GLY A 25 8.69 9.98 8.63
CA GLY A 25 9.76 9.98 9.63
C GLY A 25 9.89 8.70 10.45
N MET A 26 9.06 7.67 10.20
CA MET A 26 9.24 6.36 10.84
C MET A 26 10.52 5.69 10.32
N LYS A 27 11.31 5.08 11.20
CA LYS A 27 12.46 4.27 10.78
C LYS A 27 12.00 3.11 9.91
N ARG A 28 12.76 2.82 8.85
CA ARG A 28 12.43 1.78 7.87
C ARG A 28 12.22 0.40 8.49
N GLU A 29 13.02 0.04 9.48
CA GLU A 29 12.91 -1.25 10.18
C GLU A 29 11.61 -1.37 10.97
N ASP A 30 11.20 -0.30 11.65
CA ASP A 30 9.94 -0.27 12.40
C ASP A 30 8.73 -0.29 11.46
N ALA A 31 8.78 0.50 10.37
CA ALA A 31 7.76 0.47 9.32
C ALA A 31 7.62 -0.92 8.70
N TYR A 32 8.74 -1.59 8.41
CA TYR A 32 8.75 -2.94 7.89
C TYR A 32 8.11 -3.93 8.88
N ARG A 33 8.46 -3.85 10.17
CA ARG A 33 7.90 -4.73 11.21
C ARG A 33 6.38 -4.59 11.32
N ILE A 34 5.86 -3.36 11.33
CA ILE A 34 4.42 -3.06 11.42
C ILE A 34 3.67 -3.58 10.19
N VAL A 35 4.18 -3.27 8.99
CA VAL A 35 3.58 -3.70 7.73
C VAL A 35 3.61 -5.23 7.61
N GLN A 36 4.72 -5.87 7.97
CA GLN A 36 4.85 -7.33 7.94
C GLN A 36 3.88 -8.01 8.90
N ARG A 37 3.77 -7.53 10.14
CA ARG A 37 2.80 -8.02 11.15
C ARG A 37 1.38 -7.97 10.59
N SER A 38 0.95 -6.79 10.14
CA SER A 38 -0.39 -6.57 9.60
C SER A 38 -0.64 -7.43 8.35
N ALA A 39 0.36 -7.59 7.48
CA ALA A 39 0.24 -8.41 6.28
C ALA A 39 0.07 -9.90 6.60
N MET A 40 0.77 -10.43 7.61
CA MET A 40 0.62 -11.82 8.05
C MET A 40 -0.77 -12.08 8.64
N ASP A 41 -1.34 -11.12 9.36
CA ASP A 41 -2.67 -11.23 9.92
C ASP A 41 -3.77 -11.23 8.84
N VAL A 42 -3.61 -10.39 7.81
CA VAL A 42 -4.49 -10.42 6.63
C VAL A 42 -4.41 -11.76 5.91
N TRP A 43 -3.21 -12.33 5.77
CA TRP A 43 -3.03 -13.64 5.13
C TRP A 43 -3.81 -14.75 5.84
N ARG A 44 -3.86 -14.71 7.18
CA ARG A 44 -4.59 -15.69 8.01
C ARG A 44 -6.08 -15.43 8.07
N SER A 45 -6.48 -14.16 8.20
CA SER A 45 -7.86 -13.77 8.50
C SER A 45 -8.69 -13.40 7.26
N LYS A 46 -8.04 -13.12 6.13
CA LYS A 46 -8.65 -12.59 4.89
C LYS A 46 -9.40 -11.26 5.09
N LYS A 47 -9.07 -10.52 6.16
CA LYS A 47 -9.60 -9.18 6.41
C LYS A 47 -8.97 -8.17 5.46
N ASN A 48 -9.64 -7.04 5.27
CA ASN A 48 -9.13 -5.97 4.42
C ASN A 48 -7.88 -5.34 5.05
N PHE A 49 -6.77 -5.30 4.30
CA PHE A 49 -5.50 -4.78 4.79
C PHE A 49 -5.55 -3.30 5.15
N LYS A 50 -6.28 -2.48 4.40
CA LYS A 50 -6.41 -1.04 4.65
C LYS A 50 -7.13 -0.78 5.97
N GLU A 51 -8.21 -1.50 6.23
CA GLU A 51 -8.97 -1.41 7.49
C GLU A 51 -8.12 -1.85 8.68
N MET A 52 -7.34 -2.91 8.53
CA MET A 52 -6.42 -3.36 9.59
C MET A 52 -5.36 -2.31 9.92
N LEU A 53 -4.76 -1.69 8.90
CA LEU A 53 -3.80 -0.61 9.08
C LEU A 53 -4.42 0.63 9.72
N ALA A 54 -5.64 1.00 9.31
CA ALA A 54 -6.35 2.14 9.90
C ALA A 54 -6.69 1.93 11.39
N ALA A 55 -6.87 0.68 11.81
CA ALA A 55 -7.12 0.30 13.19
C ALA A 55 -5.83 0.06 14.01
N ASP A 56 -4.67 -0.02 13.38
CA ASP A 56 -3.39 -0.24 14.05
C ASP A 56 -2.91 1.08 14.69
N PRO A 57 -2.76 1.17 16.02
CA PRO A 57 -2.34 2.39 16.70
C PRO A 57 -0.97 2.91 16.23
N ASP A 58 -0.04 2.02 15.88
CA ASP A 58 1.30 2.42 15.42
C ASP A 58 1.23 3.11 14.05
N VAL A 59 0.28 2.70 13.21
CA VAL A 59 0.03 3.28 11.89
C VAL A 59 -0.78 4.57 12.02
N ALA A 60 -1.87 4.55 12.79
CA ALA A 60 -2.76 5.70 12.97
C ALA A 60 -2.08 6.89 13.67
N ALA A 61 -1.01 6.64 14.43
CA ALA A 61 -0.17 7.69 15.00
C ALA A 61 0.65 8.46 13.94
N VAL A 62 0.82 7.91 12.72
CA VAL A 62 1.72 8.44 11.69
C VAL A 62 1.00 8.77 10.38
N LEU A 63 0.06 7.93 9.97
CA LEU A 63 -0.72 8.08 8.74
C LEU A 63 -2.16 8.46 9.04
N THR A 64 -2.65 9.46 8.32
CA THR A 64 -4.07 9.81 8.29
C THR A 64 -4.84 8.87 7.37
N ALA A 65 -6.17 8.92 7.44
CA ALA A 65 -7.03 8.20 6.48
C ALA A 65 -6.70 8.59 5.02
N ALA A 66 -6.45 9.87 4.76
CA ALA A 66 -6.07 10.35 3.43
C ALA A 66 -4.71 9.80 2.97
N ASP A 67 -3.73 9.69 3.87
CA ASP A 67 -2.43 9.08 3.53
C ASP A 67 -2.60 7.60 3.16
N LEU A 68 -3.49 6.87 3.85
CA LEU A 68 -3.82 5.48 3.51
C LEU A 68 -4.62 5.39 2.21
N ASP A 69 -5.55 6.30 1.94
CA ASP A 69 -6.25 6.38 0.65
C ASP A 69 -5.24 6.54 -0.50
N GLU A 70 -4.28 7.45 -0.34
CA GLU A 70 -3.23 7.70 -1.30
C GLU A 70 -2.31 6.47 -1.48
N ALA A 71 -1.99 5.74 -0.41
CA ALA A 71 -1.15 4.54 -0.48
C ALA A 71 -1.84 3.37 -1.20
N PHE A 72 -3.17 3.34 -1.19
CA PHE A 72 -4.00 2.29 -1.82
C PHE A 72 -4.53 2.70 -3.20
N ASP A 73 -4.07 3.82 -3.76
CA ASP A 73 -4.48 4.26 -5.10
C ASP A 73 -3.72 3.52 -6.21
N PRO A 74 -4.39 2.68 -7.03
CA PRO A 74 -3.76 1.97 -8.14
C PRO A 74 -3.29 2.90 -9.27
N ALA A 75 -3.79 4.13 -9.36
CA ALA A 75 -3.38 5.08 -10.40
C ALA A 75 -1.88 5.41 -10.30
N LYS A 76 -1.29 5.35 -9.09
CA LYS A 76 0.16 5.51 -8.89
C LYS A 76 0.99 4.48 -9.65
N SER A 77 0.49 3.26 -9.84
CA SER A 77 1.18 2.23 -10.63
C SER A 77 1.07 2.48 -12.13
N LEU A 78 0.14 3.32 -12.57
CA LEU A 78 -0.11 3.64 -13.97
C LEU A 78 0.50 4.97 -14.43
N GLN A 79 1.08 5.75 -13.52
CA GLN A 79 1.58 7.11 -13.80
C GLN A 79 2.61 7.20 -14.94
N ASN A 80 3.28 6.11 -15.29
CA ASN A 80 4.31 6.07 -16.33
C ASN A 80 3.85 5.36 -17.61
N VAL A 81 2.57 5.00 -17.74
CA VAL A 81 2.05 4.28 -18.92
C VAL A 81 2.30 5.07 -20.20
N ASP A 82 1.89 6.34 -20.25
CA ASP A 82 2.07 7.19 -21.43
C ASP A 82 3.55 7.36 -21.80
N TYR A 83 4.42 7.53 -20.81
CA TYR A 83 5.87 7.60 -21.02
C TYR A 83 6.41 6.33 -21.69
N ILE A 84 5.93 5.16 -21.27
CA ILE A 84 6.35 3.87 -21.84
C ILE A 84 5.82 3.72 -23.26
N PHE A 85 4.55 4.07 -23.53
CA PHE A 85 3.93 4.00 -24.85
C PHE A 85 4.68 4.87 -25.87
N ARG A 86 5.01 6.11 -25.49
CA ARG A 86 5.85 7.00 -26.32
C ARG A 86 7.19 6.38 -26.66
N ARG A 87 7.84 5.76 -25.67
CA ARG A 87 9.17 5.15 -25.84
C ARG A 87 9.16 3.99 -26.84
N VAL A 88 8.02 3.32 -27.02
CA VAL A 88 7.87 2.22 -27.99
C VAL A 88 7.16 2.64 -29.28
N GLY A 89 6.91 3.95 -29.47
CA GLY A 89 6.31 4.49 -30.68
C GLY A 89 4.82 4.18 -30.85
N LEU A 90 4.08 4.06 -29.74
CA LEU A 90 2.64 3.76 -29.71
C LEU A 90 1.79 4.97 -29.23
N ASP A 91 2.27 6.19 -29.46
CA ASP A 91 1.53 7.43 -29.20
C ASP A 91 0.47 7.72 -30.29
#